data_AF-A0A7W1MWG0-F1
#
_entry.id   AF-A0A7W1MWG0-F1
#
_cell.length_a   1.000
_cell.length_b   1.000
_cell.length_c   1.000
_cell.angle_alpha   90.00
_cell.angle_beta   90.00
_cell.angle_gamma   90.00
#
_symmetry.space_group_name_H-M   'P 1'
#
loop_
_entity.id
_entity.type
_entity.pdbx_description
1 polymer ?
#
loop_
_entity_poly.entity_id
_entity_poly.type
_entity_poly.pdbx_seq_one_letter_code
_entity_poly.pdbx_strand_id
1 'polypeptide(L)'
;MNNAQLKKLVTEAVTLHRDIAKQNDRLKRFKADLVRESRTHKKEFSLTDGGGSRWTVAGEEGCVARVNFPASALLSLIGSESETFDSILSLAGECMDQLFESVYYLRPVADFRDEAARALPGREADQLIDLCQTTSSPRVSFETAELKKP
;
A
#
# COMPACT_ATOMS: atom_id res chain seq x y z
N MET A 1 28.66 15.81 -23.93
CA MET A 1 27.44 16.62 -23.66
C MET A 1 27.88 17.90 -22.97
N ASN A 2 27.51 19.06 -23.51
CA ASN A 2 27.92 20.34 -22.92
C ASN A 2 26.92 20.78 -21.82
N ASN A 3 27.32 21.76 -21.02
CA ASN A 3 26.55 22.24 -19.86
C ASN A 3 25.15 22.79 -20.27
N ALA A 4 25.03 23.36 -21.48
CA ALA A 4 23.74 23.81 -22.02
C ALA A 4 22.79 22.65 -22.34
N GLN A 5 23.31 21.55 -22.92
CA GLN A 5 22.55 20.34 -23.19
C GLN A 5 22.10 19.65 -21.88
N LEU A 6 22.96 19.62 -20.86
CA LEU A 6 22.63 19.07 -19.55
C LEU A 6 21.48 19.85 -18.88
N LYS A 7 21.60 21.18 -18.77
CA LYS A 7 20.55 22.08 -18.25
C LYS A 7 19.22 21.91 -18.98
N LYS A 8 19.26 21.74 -20.31
CA LYS A 8 18.07 21.49 -21.13
C LYS A 8 17.41 20.16 -20.76
N LEU A 9 18.19 19.08 -20.67
CA LEU A 9 17.68 17.75 -20.32
C LEU A 9 17.00 17.73 -18.96
N VAL A 10 17.57 18.35 -17.92
CA VAL A 10 16.89 18.34 -16.61
C VAL A 10 15.69 19.26 -16.56
N THR A 11 15.71 20.38 -17.29
CA THR A 11 14.49 21.20 -17.42
C THR A 11 13.36 20.39 -18.05
N GLU A 12 13.65 19.63 -19.11
CA GLU A 12 12.67 18.76 -19.77
C GLU A 12 12.22 17.60 -18.86
N ALA A 13 13.15 16.94 -18.16
CA ALA A 13 12.84 15.84 -17.25
C ALA A 13 11.97 16.29 -16.07
N VAL A 14 12.26 17.43 -15.45
CA VAL A 14 11.45 17.99 -14.35
C VAL A 14 10.08 18.42 -14.84
N THR A 15 10.00 18.98 -16.05
CA THR A 15 8.71 19.36 -16.66
C THR A 15 7.86 18.11 -16.92
N LEU A 16 8.44 17.08 -17.53
CA LEU A 16 7.77 15.81 -17.77
C LEU A 16 7.30 15.16 -16.45
N HIS A 17 8.13 15.17 -15.41
CA HIS A 17 7.75 14.62 -14.11
C HIS A 17 6.55 15.35 -13.49
N ARG A 18 6.50 16.69 -13.60
CA ARG A 18 5.36 17.49 -13.15
C ARG A 18 4.11 17.18 -13.95
N ASP A 19 4.23 16.98 -15.26
CA ASP A 19 3.09 16.67 -16.10
C ASP A 19 2.56 15.25 -15.84
N ILE A 20 3.45 14.27 -15.61
CA ILE A 20 3.06 12.93 -15.13
C ILE A 20 2.28 13.02 -13.82
N ALA A 21 2.75 13.82 -12.86
CA ALA A 21 2.04 14.02 -11.60
C ALA A 21 0.61 14.57 -11.82
N LYS A 22 0.47 15.60 -12.67
CA LYS A 22 -0.84 16.17 -13.02
C LYS A 22 -1.75 15.15 -13.71
N GLN A 23 -1.24 14.38 -14.68
CA GLN A 23 -2.04 13.37 -15.39
C GLN A 23 -2.44 12.23 -14.46
N ASN A 24 -1.58 11.84 -13.51
CA ASN A 24 -1.93 10.86 -12.48
C ASN A 24 -3.07 11.36 -11.60
N ASP A 25 -3.07 12.63 -11.20
CA ASP A 25 -4.17 13.20 -10.42
C ASP A 25 -5.47 13.29 -11.23
N ARG A 26 -5.38 13.62 -12.52
CA ARG A 26 -6.53 13.56 -13.43
C ARG A 26 -7.08 12.13 -13.56
N LEU A 27 -6.21 11.13 -13.70
CA LEU A 27 -6.60 9.72 -13.75
C LEU A 27 -7.28 9.26 -12.45
N LYS A 28 -6.80 9.72 -11.28
CA LYS A 28 -7.48 9.43 -10.00
C LYS A 28 -8.92 9.93 -9.98
N ARG A 29 -9.17 11.14 -10.53
CA ARG A 29 -10.54 11.70 -10.63
C ARG A 29 -11.41 10.84 -11.55
N PHE A 30 -10.92 10.47 -12.74
CA PHE A 30 -11.67 9.58 -13.64
C PHE A 30 -11.98 8.21 -13.01
N LYS A 31 -11.04 7.62 -12.27
CA LYS A 31 -11.30 6.37 -11.52
C LYS A 31 -12.42 6.56 -10.50
N ALA A 32 -12.41 7.65 -9.74
CA ALA A 32 -13.45 7.94 -8.76
C ALA A 32 -14.83 8.15 -9.44
N ASP A 33 -14.85 8.83 -10.58
CA ASP A 33 -16.06 9.04 -11.37
C ASP A 33 -16.62 7.71 -11.91
N LEU A 34 -15.77 6.84 -12.45
CA LEU A 34 -16.17 5.49 -12.89
C LEU A 34 -16.71 4.63 -11.75
N VAL A 35 -16.11 4.71 -10.55
CA VAL A 35 -16.62 4.02 -9.35
C VAL A 35 -17.99 4.58 -8.96
N ARG A 36 -18.17 5.90 -8.99
CA ARG A 36 -19.47 6.53 -8.69
C ARG A 36 -20.53 6.09 -9.69
N GLU A 37 -20.22 6.15 -10.99
CA GLU A 37 -21.13 5.78 -12.06
C GLU A 37 -21.52 4.31 -11.96
N SER A 38 -20.57 3.39 -11.74
CA SER A 38 -20.88 1.96 -11.64
C SER A 38 -21.99 1.64 -10.62
N ARG A 39 -22.18 2.46 -9.58
CA ARG A 39 -23.24 2.27 -8.56
C ARG A 39 -24.66 2.51 -9.10
N THR A 40 -24.82 3.22 -10.21
CA THR A 40 -26.11 3.39 -10.92
C THR A 40 -26.41 2.18 -11.81
N HIS A 41 -25.38 1.41 -12.18
CA HIS A 41 -25.43 0.26 -13.10
C HIS A 41 -25.40 -1.11 -12.40
N LYS A 42 -25.89 -1.23 -11.15
CA LYS A 42 -25.84 -2.50 -10.38
C LYS A 42 -26.42 -3.71 -11.10
N LYS A 43 -27.40 -3.53 -11.99
CA LYS A 43 -28.01 -4.61 -12.77
C LYS A 43 -27.06 -5.23 -13.81
N GLU A 44 -26.01 -4.52 -14.19
CA GLU A 44 -25.00 -4.96 -15.16
C GLU A 44 -23.79 -5.62 -14.50
N PHE A 45 -23.84 -5.81 -13.17
CA PHE A 45 -22.73 -6.39 -12.44
C PHE A 45 -22.64 -7.90 -12.71
N SER A 46 -21.44 -8.34 -13.04
CA SER A 46 -21.08 -9.76 -13.10
C SER A 46 -20.51 -10.19 -11.74
N LEU A 47 -20.86 -11.39 -11.28
CA LEU A 47 -20.24 -11.97 -10.09
C LEU A 47 -18.79 -12.37 -10.40
N THR A 48 -17.91 -12.23 -9.41
CA THR A 48 -16.52 -12.73 -9.49
C THR A 48 -16.39 -14.04 -8.73
N ASP A 49 -15.40 -14.86 -9.09
CA ASP A 49 -15.14 -16.15 -8.43
C ASP A 49 -14.89 -16.02 -6.92
N GLY A 50 -14.41 -14.86 -6.48
CA GLY A 50 -14.20 -14.53 -5.06
C GLY A 50 -15.44 -13.99 -4.34
N GLY A 51 -16.64 -14.17 -4.90
CA GLY A 51 -17.92 -13.72 -4.31
C GLY A 51 -18.16 -12.21 -4.41
N GLY A 52 -17.27 -11.48 -5.09
CA GLY A 52 -17.41 -10.06 -5.34
C GLY A 52 -18.27 -9.78 -6.57
N SER A 53 -18.30 -8.53 -6.99
CA SER A 53 -18.94 -8.12 -8.23
C SER A 53 -18.04 -7.24 -9.08
N ARG A 54 -18.28 -7.24 -10.38
CA ARG A 54 -17.51 -6.48 -11.36
C ARG A 54 -18.46 -5.81 -12.34
N TRP A 55 -18.23 -4.53 -12.54
CA TRP A 55 -18.80 -3.79 -13.66
C TRP A 55 -17.73 -3.58 -14.73
N THR A 56 -18.12 -3.79 -16.00
CA THR A 56 -17.24 -3.62 -17.15
C THR A 56 -17.91 -2.70 -18.15
N VAL A 57 -17.19 -1.67 -18.59
CA VAL A 57 -17.67 -0.72 -19.59
C VAL A 57 -16.62 -0.57 -20.69
N ALA A 58 -17.08 -0.59 -21.93
CA ALA A 58 -16.26 -0.29 -23.09
C ALA A 58 -16.30 1.22 -23.36
N GLY A 59 -15.12 1.81 -23.60
CA GLY A 59 -14.98 3.13 -24.18
C GLY A 59 -14.75 3.04 -25.69
N GLU A 60 -14.39 4.17 -26.28
CA GLU A 60 -14.03 4.25 -27.69
C GLU A 60 -12.72 3.49 -27.97
N GLU A 61 -12.51 3.14 -29.25
CA GLU A 61 -11.26 2.51 -29.74
C GLU A 61 -10.87 1.20 -29.02
N GLY A 62 -11.85 0.47 -28.49
CA GLY A 62 -11.60 -0.81 -27.80
C GLY A 62 -11.04 -0.65 -26.38
N CYS A 63 -11.03 0.56 -25.81
CA CYS A 63 -10.70 0.77 -24.42
C CYS A 63 -11.74 0.09 -23.51
N VAL A 64 -11.30 -0.53 -22.40
CA VAL A 64 -12.21 -1.17 -21.44
C VAL A 64 -11.83 -0.78 -20.01
N ALA A 65 -12.81 -0.30 -19.25
CA ALA A 65 -12.67 -0.08 -17.82
C ALA A 65 -13.40 -1.20 -17.04
N ARG A 66 -12.75 -1.70 -15.98
CA ARG A 66 -13.33 -2.69 -15.06
C ARG A 66 -13.29 -2.15 -13.65
N VAL A 67 -14.47 -2.01 -13.04
CA VAL A 67 -14.61 -1.64 -11.62
C VAL A 67 -14.91 -2.91 -10.84
N ASN A 68 -13.99 -3.31 -9.97
CA ASN A 68 -14.14 -4.49 -9.13
C ASN A 68 -14.58 -4.07 -7.73
N PHE A 69 -15.62 -4.72 -7.24
CA PHE A 69 -16.11 -4.66 -5.87
C PHE A 69 -15.78 -6.00 -5.22
N PRO A 70 -14.69 -6.09 -4.43
CA PRO A 70 -14.35 -7.33 -3.75
C PRO A 70 -15.48 -7.74 -2.81
N ALA A 71 -15.63 -9.05 -2.58
CA ALA A 71 -16.48 -9.53 -1.51
C ALA A 71 -15.98 -8.98 -0.17
N SER A 72 -16.90 -8.77 0.76
CA SER A 72 -16.52 -8.58 2.16
C SER A 72 -15.78 -9.83 2.63
N ALA A 73 -14.56 -9.65 3.12
CA ALA A 73 -13.77 -10.69 3.76
C ALA A 73 -13.75 -10.46 5.27
N LEU A 74 -13.59 -11.54 6.03
CA LEU A 74 -13.32 -11.43 7.47
C LEU A 74 -11.93 -10.81 7.68
N LEU A 75 -11.80 -10.02 8.74
CA LEU A 75 -10.50 -9.51 9.16
C LEU A 75 -9.59 -10.69 9.54
N SER A 76 -8.36 -10.66 9.05
CA SER A 76 -7.37 -11.71 9.36
C SER A 76 -6.87 -11.66 10.80
N LEU A 77 -6.91 -10.47 11.41
CA LEU A 77 -6.61 -10.25 12.81
C LEU A 77 -7.47 -9.10 13.31
N ILE A 78 -8.05 -9.28 14.49
CA ILE A 78 -8.76 -8.23 15.20
C ILE A 78 -7.85 -7.86 16.37
N GLY A 79 -7.15 -6.73 16.23
CA GLY A 79 -6.30 -6.25 17.32
C GLY A 79 -7.17 -5.89 18.52
N SER A 80 -6.71 -6.23 19.72
CA SER A 80 -7.32 -5.79 20.98
C SER A 80 -7.56 -4.27 21.03
N GLU A 81 -6.71 -3.53 20.33
CA GLU A 81 -6.75 -2.06 20.26
C GLU A 81 -7.73 -1.50 19.22
N SER A 82 -8.50 -2.35 18.52
CA SER A 82 -9.47 -1.89 17.52
C SER A 82 -10.73 -1.32 18.19
N GLU A 83 -11.30 -0.21 17.69
CA GLU A 83 -12.54 0.42 18.23
C GLU A 83 -13.75 -0.53 18.24
N THR A 84 -13.73 -1.53 17.38
CA THR A 84 -14.80 -2.52 17.28
C THR A 84 -14.61 -3.70 18.23
N PHE A 85 -13.46 -3.83 18.89
CA PHE A 85 -13.08 -4.99 19.69
C PHE A 85 -14.07 -5.27 20.82
N ASP A 86 -14.44 -4.28 21.64
CA ASP A 86 -15.40 -4.48 22.75
C ASP A 86 -16.81 -4.83 22.27
N SER A 87 -17.22 -4.27 21.13
CA SER A 87 -18.51 -4.63 20.51
C SER A 87 -18.49 -6.07 20.03
N ILE A 88 -17.36 -6.52 19.48
CA ILE A 88 -17.13 -7.91 19.08
C ILE A 88 -17.18 -8.82 20.31
N LEU A 89 -16.50 -8.47 21.41
CA LEU A 89 -16.52 -9.22 22.67
C LEU A 89 -17.94 -9.34 23.25
N SER A 90 -18.68 -8.24 23.30
CA SER A 90 -20.06 -8.19 23.84
C SER A 90 -21.03 -9.02 23.00
N LEU A 91 -20.91 -8.94 21.67
CA LEU A 91 -21.75 -9.72 20.76
C LEU A 91 -21.43 -11.22 20.79
N ALA A 92 -20.15 -11.56 20.93
CA ALA A 92 -19.72 -12.94 21.00
C ALA A 92 -20.06 -13.60 22.35
N GLY A 93 -20.04 -12.82 23.44
CA GLY A 93 -20.47 -13.23 24.76
C GLY A 93 -19.80 -14.53 25.21
N GLU A 94 -20.62 -15.50 25.62
CA GLU A 94 -20.15 -16.82 26.08
C GLU A 94 -19.53 -17.67 24.96
N CYS A 95 -19.76 -17.32 23.69
CA CYS A 95 -19.19 -18.02 22.54
C CYS A 95 -17.81 -17.49 22.15
N MET A 96 -17.21 -16.59 22.92
CA MET A 96 -15.90 -15.99 22.62
C MET A 96 -14.83 -17.03 22.27
N ASP A 97 -14.67 -18.04 23.12
CA ASP A 97 -13.66 -19.09 22.94
C ASP A 97 -13.97 -20.05 21.78
N GLN A 98 -15.21 -20.04 21.27
CA GLN A 98 -15.62 -20.83 20.10
C GLN A 98 -15.47 -20.05 18.78
N LEU A 99 -15.49 -18.72 18.84
CA LEU A 99 -15.51 -17.83 17.67
C LEU A 99 -14.16 -17.16 17.41
N PHE A 100 -13.33 -16.97 18.44
CA PHE A 100 -12.09 -16.22 18.34
C PHE A 100 -10.93 -16.95 19.03
N GLU A 101 -9.78 -16.89 18.38
CA GLU A 101 -8.51 -17.34 18.94
C GLU A 101 -7.67 -16.11 19.34
N SER A 102 -7.06 -16.12 20.52
CA SER A 102 -6.18 -15.03 20.98
C SER A 102 -4.78 -15.15 20.39
N VAL A 103 -4.26 -14.05 19.82
CA VAL A 103 -2.94 -14.01 19.16
C VAL A 103 -2.13 -12.80 19.64
N TYR A 104 -0.86 -12.99 20.03
CA TYR A 104 0.05 -11.92 20.53
C TYR A 104 1.15 -11.55 19.51
N TYR A 105 1.50 -10.26 19.37
CA TYR A 105 2.61 -9.79 18.52
C TYR A 105 3.51 -8.73 19.17
N LEU A 106 4.79 -8.70 18.78
CA LEU A 106 5.83 -7.81 19.30
C LEU A 106 6.41 -6.91 18.19
N ARG A 107 6.68 -5.64 18.53
CA ARG A 107 7.22 -4.64 17.60
C ARG A 107 8.61 -4.13 18.04
N PRO A 108 9.59 -4.06 17.13
CA PRO A 108 10.93 -3.51 17.40
C PRO A 108 10.94 -2.00 17.72
N VAL A 109 11.94 -1.50 18.48
CA VAL A 109 12.15 -0.06 18.74
C VAL A 109 12.90 0.65 17.59
N ALA A 110 12.98 1.99 17.61
CA ALA A 110 13.56 2.77 16.50
C ALA A 110 15.07 2.50 16.30
N ASP A 111 15.85 2.58 17.38
CA ASP A 111 17.28 2.26 17.39
C ASP A 111 17.51 0.86 17.96
N PHE A 112 16.58 -0.05 17.64
CA PHE A 112 16.56 -1.41 18.20
C PHE A 112 17.89 -2.14 17.99
N ARG A 113 18.60 -1.77 16.92
CA ARG A 113 19.96 -2.23 16.65
C ARG A 113 20.95 -1.82 17.74
N ASP A 114 21.07 -0.52 18.00
CA ASP A 114 22.07 -0.02 18.94
C ASP A 114 21.71 -0.33 20.40
N GLU A 115 20.42 -0.41 20.70
CA GLU A 115 19.95 -0.74 22.05
C GLU A 115 20.09 -2.22 22.37
N ALA A 116 19.73 -3.12 21.45
CA ALA A 116 19.98 -4.53 21.65
C ALA A 116 21.49 -4.80 21.75
N ALA A 117 22.33 -4.10 20.97
CA ALA A 117 23.80 -4.17 21.04
C ALA A 117 24.40 -3.68 22.37
N ARG A 118 23.75 -2.72 23.05
CA ARG A 118 24.16 -2.26 24.38
C ARG A 118 23.63 -3.14 25.51
N ALA A 119 22.41 -3.67 25.35
CA ALA A 119 21.69 -4.38 26.40
C ALA A 119 22.02 -5.88 26.48
N LEU A 120 22.45 -6.47 25.37
CA LEU A 120 22.73 -7.90 25.28
C LEU A 120 24.18 -8.11 24.85
N PRO A 121 24.82 -9.22 25.26
CA PRO A 121 26.10 -9.64 24.71
C PRO A 121 26.07 -9.57 23.18
N GLY A 122 27.13 -9.06 22.55
CA GLY A 122 27.10 -8.69 21.12
C GLY A 122 26.55 -9.78 20.19
N ARG A 123 26.83 -11.06 20.47
CA ARG A 123 26.27 -12.18 19.71
C ARG A 123 24.74 -12.32 19.85
N GLU A 124 24.17 -12.08 21.03
CA GLU A 124 22.73 -12.20 21.34
C GLU A 124 21.95 -10.95 20.93
N ALA A 125 22.61 -9.80 21.02
CA ALA A 125 22.13 -8.55 20.47
C ALA A 125 21.90 -8.66 18.96
N ASP A 126 22.94 -9.00 18.20
CA ASP A 126 22.89 -9.14 16.75
C ASP A 126 21.79 -10.12 16.33
N GLN A 127 21.65 -11.22 17.09
CA GLN A 127 20.57 -12.19 16.88
C GLN A 127 19.17 -11.59 17.10
N LEU A 128 18.92 -10.85 18.17
CA LEU A 128 17.61 -10.23 18.43
C LEU A 128 17.29 -9.14 17.38
N ILE A 129 18.30 -8.37 17.01
CA ILE A 129 18.26 -7.30 15.99
C ILE A 129 17.80 -7.85 14.66
N ASP A 130 18.44 -8.92 14.19
CA ASP A 130 18.10 -9.60 12.95
C ASP A 130 16.66 -10.14 12.96
N LEU A 131 16.15 -10.60 14.11
CA LEU A 131 14.78 -11.14 14.26
C LEU A 131 13.66 -10.09 14.17
N CYS A 132 14.00 -8.82 14.29
CA CYS A 132 13.05 -7.73 14.44
C CYS A 132 13.07 -6.79 13.22
N GLN A 133 13.51 -7.29 12.07
CA GLN A 133 13.70 -6.48 10.88
C GLN A 133 13.20 -7.21 9.65
N THR A 134 12.81 -6.44 8.64
CA THR A 134 12.41 -6.97 7.35
C THR A 134 13.63 -7.14 6.45
N THR A 135 13.95 -8.38 6.11
CA THR A 135 15.00 -8.69 5.14
C THR A 135 14.65 -8.09 3.79
N SER A 136 15.55 -7.28 3.24
CA SER A 136 15.34 -6.53 2.01
C SER A 136 16.35 -6.97 0.94
N SER A 137 15.91 -7.34 -0.26
CA SER A 137 16.83 -7.73 -1.34
C SER A 137 17.66 -6.54 -1.84
N PRO A 138 18.97 -6.72 -2.13
CA PRO A 138 19.83 -5.63 -2.58
C PRO A 138 19.35 -5.05 -3.92
N ARG A 139 19.40 -3.72 -4.05
CA ARG A 139 19.06 -2.99 -5.28
C ARG A 139 20.27 -2.22 -5.80
N VAL A 140 20.49 -2.31 -7.11
CA VAL A 140 21.48 -1.50 -7.83
C VAL A 140 20.78 -0.28 -8.41
N SER A 141 21.30 0.91 -8.11
CA SER A 141 20.80 2.19 -8.60
C SER A 141 21.96 3.06 -9.08
N PHE A 142 21.77 3.70 -10.24
CA PHE A 142 22.71 4.66 -10.81
C PHE A 142 22.20 6.09 -10.55
N GLU A 143 23.09 6.99 -10.18
CA GLU A 143 22.80 8.42 -9.97
C GLU A 143 23.69 9.29 -10.84
N THR A 144 23.13 10.35 -11.42
CA THR A 144 23.86 11.45 -12.05
C THR A 144 23.50 12.75 -11.37
N ALA A 145 24.50 13.47 -10.85
CA ALA A 145 24.29 14.72 -10.13
C ALA A 145 24.26 15.94 -11.09
N GLU A 146 23.24 16.78 -10.92
CA GLU A 146 23.20 18.17 -11.36
C GLU A 146 23.34 19.09 -10.14
N LEU A 147 23.74 20.36 -10.16
CA LEU A 147 24.28 21.37 -11.10
C LEU A 147 24.58 22.56 -10.15
N LYS A 148 25.43 23.54 -10.51
CA LYS A 148 25.03 24.95 -10.29
C LYS A 148 25.85 25.95 -11.10
N LYS A 149 25.07 26.69 -11.90
CA LYS A 149 25.13 28.07 -12.43
C LYS A 149 26.32 28.97 -12.05
N PRO A 150 26.67 29.93 -12.94
CA PRO A 150 25.92 31.18 -13.01
C PRO A 150 24.77 31.16 -14.04
#